data_AF-A0A0G1T7S0-F1
#
_entry.id   AF-A0A0G1T7S0-F1
#
_cell.length_a   1.000
_cell.length_b   1.000
_cell.length_c   1.000
_cell.angle_alpha   90.00
_cell.angle_beta   90.00
_cell.angle_gamma   90.00
#
_symmetry.space_group_name_H-M   'P 1'
#
loop_
_entity.id
_entity.type
_entity.pdbx_description
1 polymer ?
#
loop_
_entity_poly.entity_id
_entity_poly.type
_entity_poly.pdbx_seq_one_letter_code
_entity_poly.pdbx_strand_id
1 'polypeptide(L)' 'MATMKKDWSKLYKKYKGMWVALASDETTVLGVGKTVKEALAKAQTKSTQTPFLTLIPNNLDAYIGSL' A
#
# COMPACT_ATOMS: atom_id res chain seq x y z
N MET A 1 6.16 14.16 21.29
CA MET A 1 5.44 12.98 20.76
C MET A 1 6.32 12.35 19.69
N ALA A 2 6.80 11.13 19.88
CA ALA A 2 7.67 10.48 18.89
C ALA A 2 6.82 10.01 17.71
N THR A 3 6.97 10.64 16.55
CA THR A 3 6.36 10.17 15.30
C THR A 3 7.03 8.85 14.95
N MET A 4 6.39 7.72 15.26
CA MET A 4 6.87 6.41 14.88
C MET A 4 6.96 6.37 13.36
N LYS A 5 8.18 6.33 12.80
CA LYS A 5 8.37 6.24 11.36
C LYS A 5 7.79 4.89 10.90
N LYS A 6 6.74 4.94 10.08
CA LYS A 6 6.15 3.74 9.49
C LYS A 6 7.15 3.17 8.46
N ASP A 7 7.68 1.98 8.74
CA ASP A 7 8.61 1.30 7.84
C ASP A 7 7.84 0.58 6.72
N TRP A 8 7.76 1.22 5.55
CA TRP A 8 7.11 0.67 4.37
C TRP A 8 8.05 -0.15 3.47
N SER A 9 9.32 -0.34 3.88
CA SER A 9 10.29 -1.11 3.07
C SER A 9 9.84 -2.55 2.83
N LYS A 10 9.15 -3.14 3.81
CA LYS A 10 8.58 -4.49 3.74
C LYS A 10 7.39 -4.56 2.79
N LEU A 11 6.50 -3.55 2.84
CA LEU A 11 5.37 -3.40 1.92
C LEU A 11 5.87 -3.29 0.48
N TYR A 12 6.85 -2.40 0.25
CA TYR A 12 7.46 -2.24 -1.06
C TYR A 12 8.05 -3.56 -1.56
N LYS A 13 8.93 -4.22 -0.80
CA LYS A 13 9.58 -5.48 -1.23
C LYS A 13 8.58 -6.58 -1.61
N LYS A 14 7.48 -6.70 -0.88
CA LYS A 14 6.50 -7.79 -1.05
C LYS A 14 5.43 -7.49 -2.11
N TYR A 15 5.07 -6.22 -2.30
CA TYR A 15 3.91 -5.84 -3.09
C TYR A 15 4.20 -4.92 -4.28
N LYS A 16 5.45 -4.86 -4.77
CA LYS A 16 5.81 -4.09 -5.97
C LYS A 16 4.86 -4.36 -7.13
N GLY A 17 4.40 -3.29 -7.77
CA GLY A 17 3.52 -3.37 -8.94
C GLY A 17 2.08 -3.76 -8.64
N MET A 18 1.69 -3.82 -7.37
CA MET A 18 0.34 -4.22 -6.96
C MET A 18 -0.39 -3.11 -6.22
N TRP A 19 -1.70 -3.15 -6.33
CA TRP A 19 -2.60 -2.42 -5.47
C TRP A 19 -2.67 -3.10 -4.11
N VAL A 20 -2.47 -2.30 -3.06
CA VAL A 20 -2.52 -2.71 -1.66
C VAL A 20 -3.60 -1.90 -0.97
N ALA A 21 -4.52 -2.59 -0.31
CA ALA A 21 -5.53 -2.03 0.56
C ALA A 21 -5.05 -2.17 2.01
N LEU A 22 -4.83 -1.05 2.68
CA LEU A 22 -4.32 -0.93 4.04
C LEU A 22 -5.45 -0.56 5.01
N ALA A 23 -5.33 -0.99 6.27
CA ALA A 23 -6.19 -0.52 7.34
C ALA A 23 -5.83 0.91 7.76
N SER A 24 -6.57 1.46 8.73
CA SER A 24 -6.39 2.83 9.21
C SER A 24 -5.04 3.11 9.86
N ASP A 25 -4.30 2.07 10.24
CA ASP A 25 -2.92 2.17 10.75
C ASP A 25 -1.88 2.36 9.62
N GLU A 26 -2.29 2.19 8.35
CA GLU A 26 -1.48 2.19 7.14
C GLU A 26 -0.38 1.11 7.11
N THR A 27 -0.46 0.10 7.99
CA THR A 27 0.54 -0.98 8.07
C THR A 27 -0.09 -2.36 7.92
N THR A 28 -1.35 -2.53 8.33
CA THR A 28 -2.07 -3.78 8.17
C THR A 28 -2.60 -3.91 6.75
N VAL A 29 -2.17 -4.95 6.03
CA VAL A 29 -2.64 -5.27 4.68
C VAL A 29 -3.96 -6.04 4.74
N LEU A 30 -5.03 -5.38 4.34
CA LEU A 30 -6.37 -5.98 4.24
C LEU A 30 -6.55 -6.72 2.91
N GLY A 31 -6.04 -6.18 1.80
CA GLY A 31 -6.20 -6.80 0.48
C GLY A 31 -5.08 -6.43 -0.50
N VAL A 32 -4.84 -7.29 -1.49
CA VAL A 32 -3.85 -7.05 -2.56
C VAL A 32 -4.32 -7.57 -3.92
N GLY A 33 -4.03 -6.84 -4.98
CA GLY A 33 -4.44 -7.21 -6.33
C GLY A 33 -3.67 -6.49 -7.43
N LYS A 34 -3.82 -6.93 -8.67
CA LYS A 34 -3.27 -6.22 -9.83
C LYS A 34 -4.11 -4.99 -10.18
N THR A 35 -5.36 -4.96 -9.73
CA THR A 35 -6.28 -3.84 -9.92
C THR A 35 -6.82 -3.34 -8.59
N VAL A 36 -7.27 -2.07 -8.57
CA VAL A 36 -7.94 -1.47 -7.41
C VAL A 36 -9.12 -2.33 -6.95
N LYS A 37 -9.92 -2.82 -7.90
CA LYS A 37 -11.12 -3.63 -7.64
C LYS A 37 -10.78 -4.93 -6.90
N GLU A 38 -9.74 -5.63 -7.34
CA GLU A 38 -9.28 -6.86 -6.67
C GLU A 38 -8.78 -6.60 -5.25
N ALA A 39 -7.99 -5.54 -5.06
CA ALA A 39 -7.47 -5.18 -3.74
C ALA A 39 -8.60 -4.80 -2.79
N LEU A 40 -9.59 -4.03 -3.27
CA LEU A 40 -10.75 -3.61 -2.50
C LEU A 40 -11.66 -4.80 -2.15
N ALA A 41 -11.99 -5.66 -3.13
CA ALA A 41 -12.82 -6.83 -2.89
C ALA A 41 -12.21 -7.74 -1.81
N LYS A 42 -10.89 -7.96 -1.84
CA LYS A 42 -10.18 -8.73 -0.80
C LYS A 42 -10.08 -8.00 0.55
N ALA A 43 -10.09 -6.68 0.55
CA ALA A 43 -10.11 -5.92 1.81
C ALA A 43 -11.49 -6.00 2.48
N GLN A 44 -12.56 -5.92 1.69
CA GLN A 44 -13.95 -6.02 2.16
C GLN A 44 -14.26 -7.38 2.81
N THR A 45 -13.58 -8.46 2.43
CA THR A 45 -13.75 -9.76 3.11
C THR A 45 -13.10 -9.80 4.49
N LYS A 46 -12.16 -8.89 4.79
CA LYS A 46 -11.44 -8.86 6.07
C LYS A 46 -11.87 -7.74 7.01
N SER A 47 -12.40 -6.66 6.48
CA SER A 47 -12.84 -5.52 7.26
C SER A 47 -14.00 -4.80 6.58
N THR A 48 -14.91 -4.30 7.40
CA THR A 48 -16.02 -3.44 6.98
C THR A 48 -15.59 -1.97 6.89
N GLN A 49 -14.39 -1.62 7.37
CA GLN A 49 -13.87 -0.27 7.31
C GLN A 49 -13.38 0.08 5.90
N THR A 50 -13.51 1.34 5.51
CA THR A 50 -12.96 1.86 4.26
C THR A 50 -11.43 1.78 4.29
N PRO A 51 -10.79 0.97 3.43
CA PRO A 51 -9.34 0.82 3.43
C PRO A 51 -8.64 1.96 2.69
N PHE A 52 -7.38 2.22 3.04
CA PHE A 52 -6.49 3.08 2.26
C PHE A 52 -5.94 2.29 1.07
N LEU A 53 -6.18 2.76 -0.15
CA LEU A 53 -5.71 2.11 -1.37
C LEU A 53 -4.45 2.82 -1.89
N THR A 54 -3.39 2.04 -2.11
CA THR A 54 -2.14 2.55 -2.68
C THR A 54 -1.62 1.60 -3.75
N LEU A 55 -1.13 2.16 -4.86
CA LEU A 55 -0.40 1.41 -5.88
C LEU A 55 1.08 1.47 -5.51
N ILE A 56 1.66 0.32 -5.20
CA ILE A 56 3.09 0.23 -4.94
C ILE A 56 3.81 0.27 -6.29
N PRO A 57 4.71 1.23 -6.52
CA PRO A 57 5.41 1.34 -7.80
C PRO A 57 6.30 0.12 -8.04
N ASN A 58 6.58 -0.18 -9.30
CA ASN A 58 7.52 -1.26 -9.64
C ASN A 58 8.95 -0.87 -9.22
N ASN A 59 9.33 0.38 -9.49
CA ASN A 59 10.66 0.91 -9.24
C ASN A 59 10.58 2.14 -8.32
N LEU A 60 11.59 2.34 -7.49
CA LEU A 60 11.78 3.56 -6.70
C LEU A 60 12.83 4.41 -7.39
N ASP A 61 12.49 4.92 -8.56
CA ASP A 61 13.37 5.80 -9.32
C ASP A 61 13.34 7.18 -8.66
N ALA A 62 14.47 7.58 -8.09
CA ALA A 62 14.60 8.90 -7.46
C ALA A 62 14.80 9.96 -8.55
N TYR A 63 13.87 10.89 -8.65
CA TYR A 63 13.98 12.05 -9.54
C TYR A 63 14.58 13.24 -8.78
N ILE A 64 15.72 13.76 -9.23
CA ILE A 64 16.43 14.89 -8.60
C ILE A 64 16.34 16.20 -9.39
N GLY A 65 15.46 16.28 -10.39
CA GLY A 65 15.32 17.43 -11.29
C GLY A 65 16.03 17.23 -12.64
N SER A 66 15.58 17.98 -13.64
CA SER A 66 16.24 18.13 -14.94
C SER A 66 16.86 19.53 -14.99
N LEU A 67 18.10 19.62 -15.48
CA LEU A 67 18.77 20.89 -15.79
C LEU A 67 18.11 21.58 -16.98
#